data_AF-A0A1Q5TM40-F1
#
_entry.id   AF-A0A1Q5TM40-F1
#
_cell.length_a   1.000
_cell.length_b   1.000
_cell.length_c   1.000
_cell.angle_alpha   90.00
_cell.angle_beta   90.00
_cell.angle_gamma   90.00
#
_symmetry.space_group_name_H-M   'P 1'
#
loop_
_entity.id
_entity.type
_entity.pdbx_description
1 polymer ?
#
loop_
_entity_poly.entity_id
_entity_poly.type
_entity_poly.pdbx_seq_one_letter_code
_entity_poly.pdbx_strand_id
1 'polypeptide(L)' 'MENQHRKITGYRELTQDEIDCMNKIKALGEELDQLYDHLVKPNIDVDMRWLLEGRTDLQKGIMCWVRAVAQPTTF' A
#
# COMPACT_ATOMS: atom_id res chain seq x y z
N MET A 1 -16.86 -19.07 -5.99
CA MET A 1 -17.55 -18.63 -4.76
C MET A 1 -18.26 -17.34 -5.11
N GLU A 2 -19.59 -17.32 -4.99
CA GLU A 2 -20.45 -16.22 -5.43
C GLU A 2 -20.08 -14.91 -4.74
N ASN A 3 -20.02 -13.84 -5.53
CA ASN A 3 -19.67 -12.46 -5.20
C ASN A 3 -20.02 -12.04 -3.77
N GLN A 4 -19.06 -12.18 -2.85
CA GLN A 4 -19.14 -11.69 -1.48
C GLN A 4 -18.85 -10.18 -1.38
N HIS A 5 -19.12 -9.42 -2.44
CA HIS A 5 -19.11 -7.96 -2.41
C HIS A 5 -20.51 -7.47 -2.03
N ARG A 6 -20.90 -7.72 -0.78
CA ARG A 6 -22.01 -6.98 -0.18
C ARG A 6 -21.63 -5.50 -0.21
N LYS A 7 -22.42 -4.68 -0.92
CA LYS A 7 -22.27 -3.23 -1.04
C LYS A 7 -21.95 -2.60 0.32
N ILE A 8 -20.67 -2.32 0.57
CA ILE A 8 -20.26 -1.42 1.64
C ILE A 8 -20.50 -0.01 1.10
N THR A 9 -21.33 0.75 1.78
CA THR A 9 -21.60 2.15 1.43
C THR A 9 -20.29 2.92 1.26
N GLY A 10 -20.11 3.60 0.12
CA GLY A 10 -18.90 4.39 -0.18
C GLY A 10 -17.88 3.72 -1.12
N TYR A 11 -18.10 2.45 -1.51
CA TYR A 11 -17.22 1.73 -2.43
C TYR A 11 -17.93 1.33 -3.72
N ARG A 12 -17.24 1.52 -4.85
CA ARG A 12 -17.65 0.94 -6.14
C ARG A 12 -17.35 -0.56 -6.18
N GLU A 13 -18.03 -1.28 -7.07
CA GLU A 13 -17.66 -2.66 -7.38
C GLU A 13 -16.34 -2.67 -8.18
N LEU A 14 -15.42 -3.54 -7.77
CA LEU A 14 -14.14 -3.73 -8.42
C LEU A 14 -14.18 -4.97 -9.32
N THR A 15 -13.51 -4.90 -10.46
CA THR A 15 -13.24 -6.08 -11.28
C THR A 15 -12.17 -6.94 -10.61
N GLN A 16 -12.04 -8.20 -11.05
CA GLN A 16 -10.98 -9.07 -10.53
C GLN A 16 -9.59 -8.49 -10.81
N ASP A 17 -9.37 -7.92 -12.00
CA ASP A 17 -8.10 -7.28 -12.36
C ASP A 17 -7.75 -6.10 -11.43
N GLU A 18 -8.75 -5.33 -10.98
CA GLU A 18 -8.56 -4.24 -10.04
C GLU A 18 -8.22 -4.74 -8.63
N ILE A 19 -8.87 -5.83 -8.20
CA ILE A 19 -8.56 -6.50 -6.92
C ILE A 19 -7.13 -7.05 -6.95
N ASP A 20 -6.73 -7.69 -8.04
CA ASP A 20 -5.39 -8.24 -8.22
C ASP A 20 -4.34 -7.13 -8.23
N CYS A 21 -4.64 -6.01 -8.89
CA CYS A 21 -3.80 -4.82 -8.87
C CYS A 21 -3.62 -4.26 -7.45
N MET A 22 -4.70 -4.14 -6.67
CA MET A 22 -4.62 -3.72 -5.26
C MET A 22 -3.76 -4.66 -4.41
N ASN A 23 -3.93 -5.98 -4.58
CA ASN A 23 -3.15 -6.97 -3.85
C ASN A 23 -1.66 -6.88 -4.21
N LYS A 24 -1.33 -6.68 -5.50
CA LYS A 24 0.04 -6.46 -5.95
C LYS A 24 0.66 -5.20 -5.36
N ILE A 25 -0.08 -4.09 -5.31
CA ILE A 25 0.38 -2.84 -4.69
C ILE A 25 0.69 -3.06 -3.21
N LYS A 26 -0.18 -3.77 -2.47
CA LYS A 26 0.03 -4.07 -1.05
C LYS A 26 1.24 -4.97 -0.82
N ALA A 27 1.41 -6.01 -1.64
CA ALA A 27 2.57 -6.90 -1.55
C ALA A 27 3.89 -6.14 -1.72
N LEU A 28 3.96 -5.21 -2.69
CA LEU A 28 5.13 -4.33 -2.84
C LEU A 28 5.35 -3.44 -1.61
N GLY A 29 4.28 -2.95 -0.99
CA GLY A 29 4.36 -2.21 0.27
C GLY A 29 5.00 -3.03 1.41
N GLU A 30 4.64 -4.31 1.51
CA GLU A 30 5.23 -5.24 2.50
C GLU A 30 6.71 -5.52 2.21
N GLU A 31 7.10 -5.72 0.95
CA GLU A 31 8.50 -5.88 0.55
C GLU A 31 9.34 -4.63 0.89
N LEU A 32 8.79 -3.43 0.69
CA LEU A 32 9.45 -2.18 1.05
C LEU A 32 9.61 -2.00 2.56
N ASP A 33 8.61 -2.42 3.36
CA ASP A 33 8.69 -2.35 4.83
C ASP A 33 9.73 -3.35 5.37
N GLN A 34 9.84 -4.54 4.77
CA GLN A 34 10.92 -5.49 5.09
C GLN A 34 12.32 -4.91 4.78
N LEU A 35 12.47 -4.17 3.69
CA LEU A 35 13.73 -3.48 3.38
C LEU A 35 14.01 -2.37 4.41
N TYR A 36 13.00 -1.59 4.81
CA TYR A 36 13.14 -0.60 5.88
C TYR A 36 13.60 -1.26 7.20
N ASP A 37 13.00 -2.39 7.58
CA ASP A 37 13.39 -3.16 8.77
C ASP A 37 14.82 -3.69 8.70
N HIS A 38 15.34 -3.93 7.48
CA HIS A 38 16.75 -4.25 7.29
C HIS A 38 17.63 -3.02 7.48
N LEU A 39 17.26 -1.88 6.90
CA LEU A 39 18.02 -0.63 6.91
C LEU A 39 18.10 0.00 8.31
N VAL A 40 17.08 -0.16 9.15
CA VAL A 40 17.05 0.40 10.52
C VAL A 40 17.93 -0.37 11.51
N LYS A 41 18.53 -1.49 11.10
CA LYS A 41 19.37 -2.29 11.98
C LYS A 41 20.66 -1.57 12.34
N PRO A 42 21.17 -1.74 13.58
CA PRO A 42 22.35 -1.01 14.07
C PRO A 42 23.67 -1.38 13.36
N ASN A 43 23.67 -2.42 12.53
CA ASN A 43 24.85 -2.85 11.77
C ASN A 43 24.97 -2.15 10.40
N ILE A 44 24.05 -1.25 10.05
CA ILE A 44 24.09 -0.47 8.81
C ILE A 44 24.12 1.01 9.20
N ASP A 45 25.13 1.73 8.72
CA ASP A 45 25.20 3.18 8.90
C ASP A 45 24.33 3.86 7.83
N VAL A 46 23.19 4.38 8.26
CA VAL A 46 22.18 5.04 7.42
C VAL A 46 21.84 6.40 8.00
N ASP A 47 21.66 7.40 7.15
CA ASP A 47 21.11 8.68 7.59
C ASP A 47 19.62 8.50 7.92
N MET A 48 19.31 8.54 9.21
CA MET A 48 17.97 8.33 9.74
C MET A 48 16.95 9.35 9.22
N ARG A 49 17.36 10.58 8.91
CA ARG A 49 16.45 11.58 8.37
C ARG A 49 15.92 11.13 7.00
N TRP A 50 16.83 10.77 6.10
CA TRP A 50 16.46 10.33 4.75
C TRP A 50 15.71 8.99 4.77
N LEU A 51 16.08 8.08 5.67
CA LEU A 51 15.38 6.80 5.82
C LEU A 51 13.91 6.99 6.24
N LEU A 52 13.66 7.87 7.23
CA LEU A 52 12.29 8.14 7.72
C LEU A 52 11.45 8.94 6.72
N GLU A 53 12.05 9.91 6.01
CA GLU A 53 11.41 10.62 4.90
C GLU A 53 10.98 9.61 3.81
N GLY A 54 11.90 8.74 3.38
CA GLY A 54 11.63 7.69 2.39
C GLY A 54 10.53 6.72 2.81
N ARG A 55 10.55 6.23 4.06
CA ARG A 55 9.49 5.34 4.58
C ARG A 55 8.12 5.99 4.47
N THR A 56 8.01 7.22 4.94
CA THR A 56 6.75 7.96 4.98
C THR A 56 6.20 8.21 3.58
N ASP A 57 7.06 8.62 2.64
CA ASP A 57 6.65 8.93 1.28
C ASP A 57 6.33 7.68 0.46
N LEU A 58 7.02 6.57 0.67
CA LEU A 58 6.66 5.27 0.10
C LEU A 58 5.31 4.79 0.63
N GLN A 59 5.06 4.84 1.94
CA GLN A 59 3.77 4.48 2.52
C GLN A 59 2.63 5.34 1.96
N LYS A 60 2.82 6.66 1.87
CA LYS A 60 1.86 7.56 1.22
C LYS A 60 1.64 7.20 -0.25
N GLY A 61 2.72 6.96 -1.01
CA GLY A 61 2.66 6.59 -2.43
C GLY A 61 1.86 5.31 -2.68
N ILE A 62 2.15 4.25 -1.90
CA ILE A 62 1.42 2.98 -1.94
C ILE A 62 -0.07 3.21 -1.65
N MET A 63 -0.40 3.99 -0.61
CA MET A 63 -1.80 4.29 -0.28
C MET A 63 -2.49 5.14 -1.34
N CYS A 64 -1.80 6.10 -1.96
CA CYS A 64 -2.31 6.87 -3.09
C CYS A 64 -2.63 5.96 -4.28
N TRP A 65 -1.78 4.96 -4.58
CA TRP A 65 -2.04 3.98 -5.64
C TRP A 65 -3.21 3.06 -5.32
N VAL A 66 -3.31 2.57 -4.08
CA VAL A 66 -4.50 1.81 -3.63
C VAL A 66 -5.77 2.62 -3.81
N ARG A 67 -5.77 3.91 -3.42
CA ARG A 67 -6.93 4.80 -3.62
C ARG A 67 -7.22 5.09 -5.10
N ALA A 68 -6.19 5.17 -5.94
CA ALA A 68 -6.36 5.36 -7.38
C ALA A 68 -7.11 4.19 -8.02
N VAL A 69 -6.86 2.95 -7.56
CA VAL A 69 -7.63 1.77 -7.99
C VAL A 69 -8.99 1.72 -7.30
N ALA A 70 -9.05 1.87 -5.97
CA ALA A 70 -10.28 1.72 -5.21
C ALA A 70 -11.35 2.79 -5.53
N GLN A 71 -10.93 4.00 -5.95
CA GLN A 71 -11.81 5.15 -6.25
C GLN A 71 -12.95 5.33 -5.24
N PRO A 72 -12.65 5.50 -3.93
CA PRO A 72 -13.69 5.66 -2.92
C PRO A 72 -14.49 6.94 -3.16
N THR A 73 -15.79 6.92 -2.91
CA THR A 73 -16.67 8.08 -3.07
C THR A 73 -16.81 8.92 -1.80
N THR A 74 -16.17 8.47 -0.71
CA THR A 74 -16.14 9.16 0.58
C THR A 74 -14.68 9.44 0.99
N PHE A 75 -14.51 10.42 1.88
CA PHE A 75 -13.20 10.86 2.36
C PHE A 75 -12.51 9.81 3.24
#